data_AF-A0A967MPZ6-F1
#
_entry.id   AF-A0A967MPZ6-F1
#
_cell.length_a   1.000
_cell.length_b   1.000
_cell.length_c   1.000
_cell.angle_alpha   90.00
_cell.angle_beta   90.00
_cell.angle_gamma   90.00
#
_symmetry.space_group_name_H-M   'P 1'
#
loop_
_entity.id
_entity.type
_entity.pdbx_description
1 polymer ?
#
loop_
_entity_poly.entity_id
_entity_poly.type
_entity_poly.pdbx_seq_one_letter_code
_entity_poly.pdbx_strand_id
1 'polypeptide(L)'
;MLDGTVLVSGEIPRVTGYEHGLPKQVCRDEQGNWVPDPLVLDERYLCVDVKDHGIVVFSACSHAGIVNVLTDAAETFGTENLYAVMGGLHLSGPGHEPLIEPTVADIGRFGLQRIVPGHCTGWRATHALVNAFGDTVIPEAVGQTHRFGA
;
A
#
# COMPACT_ATOMS: atom_id res chain seq x y z
N MET A 1 7.37 9.99 -14.83
CA MET A 1 8.41 9.87 -13.79
C MET A 1 9.20 11.16 -13.72
N LEU A 2 9.47 11.65 -12.52
CA LEU A 2 10.43 12.72 -12.26
C LEU A 2 11.84 12.12 -12.32
N ASP A 3 12.71 12.72 -13.14
CA ASP A 3 14.11 12.32 -13.35
C ASP A 3 14.33 10.82 -13.63
N GLY A 4 13.32 10.15 -14.21
CA GLY A 4 13.37 8.73 -14.52
C GLY A 4 13.45 7.79 -13.30
N THR A 5 13.25 8.28 -12.08
CA THR A 5 13.38 7.47 -10.85
C THR A 5 12.17 7.51 -9.94
N VAL A 6 11.40 8.61 -9.94
CA VAL A 6 10.25 8.78 -9.03
C VAL A 6 8.95 8.84 -9.83
N LEU A 7 7.94 8.08 -9.41
CA LEU A 7 6.61 8.06 -9.99
C LEU A 7 5.58 8.39 -8.92
N VAL A 8 4.68 9.34 -9.18
CA VAL A 8 3.41 9.46 -8.47
C VAL A 8 2.35 8.82 -9.35
N SER A 9 1.53 7.94 -8.77
CA SER A 9 0.50 7.20 -9.51
C SER A 9 -0.60 8.13 -10.05
N GLY A 10 -1.45 7.58 -10.91
CA GLY A 10 -2.78 8.10 -11.17
C GLY A 10 -3.80 7.53 -10.20
N GLU A 11 -5.06 7.48 -10.63
CA GLU A 11 -6.10 6.70 -9.95
C GLU A 11 -5.68 5.22 -9.85
N ILE A 12 -5.91 4.62 -8.68
CA ILE A 12 -5.55 3.23 -8.40
C ILE A 12 -6.69 2.30 -8.86
N PRO A 13 -6.47 1.40 -9.83
CA PRO A 13 -7.47 0.44 -10.27
C PRO A 13 -7.86 -0.54 -9.15
N ARG A 14 -9.15 -0.89 -9.06
CA ARG A 14 -9.66 -1.89 -8.11
C ARG A 14 -9.85 -3.22 -8.82
N VAL A 15 -8.80 -4.03 -8.81
CA VAL A 15 -8.73 -5.31 -9.54
C VAL A 15 -8.98 -6.52 -8.63
N THR A 16 -8.84 -6.37 -7.31
CA THR A 16 -9.18 -7.40 -6.34
C THR A 16 -10.68 -7.46 -6.07
N GLY A 17 -11.17 -8.67 -5.74
CA GLY A 17 -12.57 -8.90 -5.39
C GLY A 17 -12.93 -8.56 -3.95
N TYR A 18 -12.00 -8.03 -3.15
CA TYR A 18 -12.19 -7.80 -1.70
C TYR A 18 -11.73 -6.41 -1.21
N GLU A 19 -10.90 -5.67 -1.95
CA GLU A 19 -10.51 -4.30 -1.58
C GLU A 19 -11.42 -3.28 -2.26
N HIS A 20 -12.50 -2.89 -1.57
CA HIS A 20 -13.60 -2.11 -2.17
C HIS A 20 -13.57 -0.60 -1.89
N GLY A 21 -12.58 -0.09 -1.17
CA GLY A 21 -12.56 1.31 -0.73
C GLY A 21 -12.81 1.49 0.76
N LEU A 22 -13.24 2.71 1.14
CA LEU A 22 -13.56 3.12 2.49
C LEU A 22 -15.04 3.53 2.59
N PRO A 23 -15.99 2.60 2.81
CA PRO A 23 -17.43 2.85 2.65
C PRO A 23 -18.03 4.02 3.43
N LYS A 24 -17.40 4.42 4.54
CA LYS A 24 -17.87 5.50 5.43
C LYS A 24 -17.20 6.86 5.15
N GLN A 25 -16.33 6.93 4.16
CA GLN A 25 -15.64 8.17 3.81
C GLN A 25 -16.59 9.17 3.15
N VAL A 26 -16.34 10.45 3.42
CA VAL A 26 -17.07 11.58 2.85
C VAL A 26 -16.09 12.67 2.42
N CYS A 27 -16.47 13.43 1.41
CA CYS A 27 -15.73 14.61 0.97
C CYS A 27 -16.67 15.83 0.88
N ARG A 28 -16.10 17.01 0.60
CA ARG A 28 -16.90 18.20 0.30
C ARG A 28 -17.06 18.36 -1.19
N ASP A 29 -18.30 18.57 -1.64
CA ASP A 29 -18.58 18.99 -3.02
C ASP A 29 -18.18 20.46 -3.25
N GLU A 30 -18.31 20.95 -4.49
CA GLU A 30 -18.01 22.34 -4.86
C GLU A 30 -18.83 23.38 -4.09
N GLN A 31 -19.97 22.98 -3.52
CA GLN A 31 -20.89 23.82 -2.77
C GLN A 31 -20.62 23.75 -1.25
N GLY A 32 -19.66 22.90 -0.83
CA GLY A 32 -19.26 22.71 0.55
C GLY A 32 -20.12 21.70 1.34
N ASN A 33 -21.03 20.97 0.70
CA ASN A 33 -21.84 19.94 1.34
C ASN A 33 -21.03 18.65 1.52
N TRP A 34 -21.31 17.92 2.59
CA TRP A 34 -20.76 16.58 2.78
C TRP A 34 -21.47 15.57 1.88
N VAL A 35 -20.70 14.85 1.06
CA VAL A 35 -21.19 13.80 0.16
C VAL A 35 -20.39 12.51 0.36
N PRO A 36 -20.98 11.31 0.15
CA PRO A 36 -20.24 10.05 0.21
C PRO A 36 -19.07 10.03 -0.78
N ASP A 37 -17.90 9.59 -0.30
CA ASP A 37 -16.69 9.39 -1.10
C ASP A 37 -16.04 8.04 -0.76
N PRO A 38 -16.76 6.92 -0.99
CA PRO A 38 -16.28 5.62 -0.54
C PRO A 38 -15.07 5.12 -1.32
N LEU A 39 -14.79 5.70 -2.48
CA LEU A 39 -13.72 5.27 -3.36
C LEU A 39 -12.45 6.11 -3.22
N VAL A 40 -12.49 7.34 -2.68
CA VAL A 40 -11.26 8.12 -2.45
C VAL A 40 -10.40 8.16 -3.71
N LEU A 41 -11.01 8.49 -4.86
CA LEU A 41 -10.37 8.37 -6.19
C LEU A 41 -9.21 9.33 -6.39
N ASP A 42 -8.96 10.23 -5.43
CA ASP A 42 -7.81 11.11 -5.34
C ASP A 42 -6.61 10.49 -4.61
N GLU A 43 -6.76 9.34 -3.95
CA GLU A 43 -5.65 8.63 -3.29
C GLU A 43 -4.58 8.20 -4.30
N ARG A 44 -3.31 8.47 -3.99
CA ARG A 44 -2.15 8.12 -4.82
C ARG A 44 -1.12 7.33 -4.01
N TYR A 45 -0.32 6.53 -4.72
CA TYR A 45 0.92 5.98 -4.20
C TYR A 45 2.12 6.60 -4.91
N LEU A 46 3.29 6.46 -4.30
CA LEU A 46 4.57 6.90 -4.82
C LEU A 46 5.47 5.69 -5.04
N CYS A 47 6.14 5.61 -6.17
CA CYS A 47 7.20 4.63 -6.41
C CYS A 47 8.55 5.34 -6.59
N VAL A 48 9.60 4.70 -6.07
CA VAL A 48 10.98 5.10 -6.30
C VAL A 48 11.73 3.89 -6.84
N ASP A 49 12.26 4.01 -8.06
CA ASP A 49 13.20 3.05 -8.63
C ASP A 49 14.58 3.27 -8.02
N VAL A 50 14.95 2.41 -7.07
CA VAL A 50 16.22 2.48 -6.38
C VAL A 50 17.24 1.65 -7.13
N LYS A 51 18.29 2.32 -7.62
CA LYS A 51 19.40 1.69 -8.33
C LYS A 51 19.91 0.45 -7.58
N ASP A 52 20.06 -0.64 -8.32
CA ASP A 52 20.55 -1.96 -7.86
C ASP A 52 19.65 -2.66 -6.81
N HIS A 53 18.45 -2.13 -6.52
CA HIS A 53 17.49 -2.73 -5.57
C HIS A 53 16.12 -2.98 -6.23
N GLY A 54 15.64 -2.05 -7.05
CA GLY A 54 14.34 -2.09 -7.71
C GLY A 54 13.31 -1.14 -7.07
N ILE A 55 12.02 -1.42 -7.32
CA ILE A 55 10.94 -0.48 -7.03
C ILE A 55 10.54 -0.53 -5.56
N VAL A 56 10.64 0.61 -4.87
CA VAL A 56 10.09 0.84 -3.54
C VAL A 56 8.75 1.57 -3.68
N VAL A 57 7.68 0.95 -3.19
CA VAL A 57 6.31 1.50 -3.21
C VAL A 57 5.99 2.12 -1.85
N PHE A 58 5.51 3.35 -1.86
CA PHE A 58 5.02 4.07 -0.68
C PHE A 58 3.53 4.30 -0.84
N SER A 59 2.74 3.81 0.12
CA SER A 59 1.31 4.07 0.18
C SER A 59 0.94 4.68 1.52
N ALA A 60 0.18 5.77 1.50
CA ALA A 60 -0.18 6.48 2.73
C ALA A 60 -1.05 5.60 3.64
N CYS A 61 -2.21 5.18 3.13
CA CYS A 61 -3.11 4.30 3.88
C CYS A 61 -3.74 3.19 3.03
N SER A 62 -3.70 3.26 1.69
CA SER A 62 -4.15 2.18 0.80
C SER A 62 -5.66 1.90 0.92
N HIS A 63 -6.49 2.95 0.92
CA HIS A 63 -7.95 2.78 0.91
C HIS A 63 -8.44 2.09 -0.36
N ALA A 64 -7.78 2.31 -1.50
CA ALA A 64 -8.00 1.52 -2.71
C ALA A 64 -7.61 0.04 -2.55
N GLY A 65 -6.89 -0.33 -1.50
CA GLY A 65 -6.34 -1.66 -1.28
C GLY A 65 -4.84 -1.72 -1.58
N ILE A 66 -4.05 -2.34 -0.70
CA ILE A 66 -2.60 -2.44 -0.93
C ILE A 66 -2.28 -3.42 -2.06
N VAL A 67 -3.08 -4.47 -2.25
CA VAL A 67 -2.84 -5.41 -3.34
C VAL A 67 -3.13 -4.74 -4.68
N ASN A 68 -4.22 -3.96 -4.77
CA ASN A 68 -4.49 -3.09 -5.92
C ASN A 68 -3.34 -2.10 -6.21
N VAL A 69 -2.77 -1.45 -5.17
CA VAL A 69 -1.61 -0.57 -5.31
C VAL A 69 -0.39 -1.30 -5.87
N LEU A 70 -0.06 -2.47 -5.33
CA LEU A 70 1.09 -3.24 -5.76
C LEU A 70 0.90 -3.82 -7.16
N THR A 71 -0.32 -4.21 -7.54
CA THR A 71 -0.65 -4.64 -8.89
C THR A 71 -0.46 -3.51 -9.89
N ASP A 72 -1.02 -2.32 -9.62
CA ASP A 72 -0.86 -1.15 -10.50
C ASP A 72 0.61 -0.73 -10.65
N ALA A 73 1.38 -0.79 -9.56
CA ALA A 73 2.81 -0.52 -9.59
C ALA A 73 3.57 -1.55 -10.44
N ALA A 74 3.32 -2.84 -10.21
CA ALA A 74 3.93 -3.94 -10.97
C ALA A 74 3.67 -3.81 -12.49
N GLU A 75 2.41 -3.53 -12.86
CA GLU A 75 2.02 -3.30 -14.26
C GLU A 75 2.68 -2.05 -14.86
N THR A 76 2.72 -0.95 -14.10
CA THR A 76 3.32 0.32 -14.55
C THR A 76 4.81 0.17 -14.85
N PHE A 77 5.53 -0.64 -14.06
CA PHE A 77 6.96 -0.89 -14.26
C PHE A 77 7.25 -2.13 -15.12
N GLY A 78 6.22 -2.85 -15.59
CA GLY A 78 6.38 -4.06 -16.41
C GLY A 78 7.15 -5.17 -15.71
N THR A 79 6.95 -5.33 -14.39
CA THR A 79 7.66 -6.30 -13.54
C THR A 79 6.67 -7.11 -12.71
N GLU A 80 7.02 -8.35 -12.40
CA GLU A 80 6.28 -9.16 -11.42
C GLU A 80 6.81 -8.99 -9.99
N ASN A 81 8.01 -8.40 -9.84
CA ASN A 81 8.68 -8.23 -8.56
C ASN A 81 8.86 -6.76 -8.20
N LEU A 82 8.48 -6.42 -6.98
CA LEU A 82 8.71 -5.13 -6.34
C LEU A 82 9.70 -5.33 -5.19
N TYR A 83 10.55 -4.33 -4.91
CA TYR A 83 11.57 -4.49 -3.88
C TYR A 83 10.99 -4.32 -2.48
N ALA A 84 10.20 -3.28 -2.26
CA ALA A 84 9.65 -2.99 -0.95
C ALA A 84 8.30 -2.27 -1.02
N VAL A 85 7.51 -2.41 0.05
CA VAL A 85 6.29 -1.65 0.29
C VAL A 85 6.36 -0.99 1.66
N MET A 86 5.99 0.28 1.74
CA MET A 86 6.09 1.08 2.96
C MET A 86 4.83 1.93 3.20
N GLY A 87 4.35 1.94 4.44
CA GLY A 87 3.27 2.82 4.90
C GLY A 87 2.03 2.07 5.40
N GLY A 88 0.86 2.70 5.30
CA GLY A 88 -0.40 2.16 5.84
C GLY A 88 -1.12 1.23 4.87
N LEU A 89 -1.64 0.12 5.40
CA LEU A 89 -2.39 -0.89 4.63
C LEU A 89 -3.92 -0.86 4.87
N HIS A 90 -4.41 0.04 5.74
CA HIS A 90 -5.82 0.15 6.17
C HIS A 90 -6.48 -1.14 6.69
N LEU A 91 -5.73 -2.03 7.33
CA LEU A 91 -6.23 -3.34 7.81
C LEU A 91 -6.71 -3.35 9.28
N SER A 92 -6.78 -2.17 9.92
CA SER A 92 -7.18 -2.07 11.32
C SER A 92 -8.71 -1.92 11.50
N GLY A 93 -9.23 -2.59 12.53
CA GLY A 93 -10.61 -2.44 12.98
C GLY A 93 -11.60 -3.41 12.32
N PRO A 94 -12.81 -3.57 12.89
CA PRO A 94 -13.71 -4.67 12.57
C PRO A 94 -14.22 -4.67 11.12
N GLY A 95 -14.19 -3.52 10.43
CA GLY A 95 -14.56 -3.43 9.02
C GLY A 95 -13.48 -3.91 8.04
N HIS A 96 -12.22 -3.99 8.47
CA HIS A 96 -11.08 -4.28 7.60
C HIS A 96 -10.26 -5.49 8.05
N GLU A 97 -10.33 -5.90 9.32
CA GLU A 97 -9.68 -7.12 9.79
C GLU A 97 -10.05 -8.39 8.99
N PRO A 98 -11.28 -8.55 8.44
CA PRO A 98 -11.58 -9.66 7.53
C PRO A 98 -10.75 -9.69 6.24
N LEU A 99 -10.12 -8.57 5.86
CA LEU A 99 -9.27 -8.46 4.66
C LEU A 99 -7.83 -8.93 4.92
N ILE A 100 -7.42 -9.11 6.18
CA ILE A 100 -6.02 -9.42 6.53
C ILE A 100 -5.53 -10.68 5.80
N GLU A 101 -6.30 -11.77 5.88
CA GLU A 101 -5.90 -13.06 5.31
C GLU A 101 -5.74 -13.02 3.78
N PRO A 102 -6.72 -12.55 2.99
CA PRO A 102 -6.55 -12.45 1.54
C PRO A 102 -5.45 -11.44 1.16
N THR A 103 -5.33 -10.31 1.86
CA THR A 103 -4.25 -9.33 1.61
C THR A 103 -2.87 -9.93 1.86
N VAL A 104 -2.66 -10.64 2.97
CA VAL A 104 -1.38 -11.29 3.29
C VAL A 104 -1.03 -12.35 2.25
N ALA A 105 -2.01 -13.17 1.84
CA ALA A 105 -1.80 -14.18 0.80
C ALA A 105 -1.37 -13.55 -0.53
N ASP A 106 -2.06 -12.48 -0.96
CA ASP A 106 -1.80 -11.85 -2.25
C ASP A 106 -0.54 -10.99 -2.25
N ILE A 107 -0.17 -10.34 -1.14
CA ILE A 107 1.11 -9.62 -1.01
C ILE A 107 2.31 -10.52 -1.32
N GLY A 108 2.20 -11.81 -1.02
CA GLY A 108 3.27 -12.78 -1.25
C GLY A 108 3.67 -12.95 -2.73
N ARG A 109 2.83 -12.54 -3.69
CA ARG A 109 3.10 -12.68 -5.12
C ARG A 109 4.12 -11.67 -5.67
N PHE A 110 4.39 -10.58 -4.94
CA PHE A 110 5.18 -9.45 -5.46
C PHE A 110 6.69 -9.56 -5.17
N GLY A 111 7.18 -10.67 -4.61
CA GLY A 111 8.61 -10.90 -4.40
C GLY A 111 9.31 -9.91 -3.45
N LEU A 112 8.54 -9.25 -2.58
CA LEU A 112 9.01 -8.16 -1.71
C LEU A 112 10.15 -8.61 -0.80
N GLN A 113 11.22 -7.81 -0.78
CA GLN A 113 12.36 -7.98 0.12
C GLN A 113 12.17 -7.21 1.43
N ARG A 114 11.28 -6.20 1.45
CA ARG A 114 10.89 -5.48 2.68
C ARG A 114 9.41 -5.12 2.66
N ILE A 115 8.72 -5.40 3.77
CA ILE A 115 7.36 -4.96 4.04
C ILE A 115 7.42 -4.10 5.28
N VAL A 116 7.10 -2.81 5.16
CA VAL A 116 7.20 -1.85 6.26
C VAL A 116 5.80 -1.34 6.60
N PRO A 117 5.00 -2.15 7.33
CA PRO A 117 3.65 -1.77 7.70
C PRO A 117 3.67 -0.73 8.82
N GLY A 118 2.87 0.31 8.67
CA GLY A 118 2.73 1.38 9.65
C GLY A 118 1.34 2.00 9.67
N HIS A 119 1.22 3.16 10.33
CA HIS A 119 0.02 3.98 10.39
C HIS A 119 -1.28 3.18 10.67
N CYS A 120 -2.16 3.02 9.66
CA CYS A 120 -3.49 2.44 9.76
C CYS A 120 -3.52 0.90 9.59
N THR A 121 -2.36 0.24 9.50
CA THR A 121 -2.27 -1.21 9.30
C THR A 121 -2.81 -2.00 10.49
N GLY A 122 -2.47 -1.57 11.71
CA GLY A 122 -2.92 -2.21 12.95
C GLY A 122 -2.16 -3.49 13.32
N TRP A 123 -2.11 -3.77 14.63
CA TRP A 123 -1.26 -4.81 15.19
C TRP A 123 -1.59 -6.23 14.69
N ARG A 124 -2.88 -6.57 14.51
CA ARG A 124 -3.29 -7.90 14.01
C ARG A 124 -2.74 -8.15 12.61
N ALA A 125 -2.83 -7.17 11.73
CA ALA A 125 -2.29 -7.26 10.38
C ALA A 125 -0.76 -7.31 10.39
N THR A 126 -0.09 -6.48 11.19
CA THR A 126 1.37 -6.56 11.39
C THR A 126 1.80 -7.94 11.84
N HIS A 127 1.11 -8.56 12.82
CA HIS A 127 1.42 -9.91 13.26
C HIS A 127 1.17 -10.97 12.19
N ALA A 128 0.09 -10.86 11.42
CA ALA A 128 -0.17 -11.77 10.30
C ALA A 128 0.93 -11.70 9.23
N LEU A 129 1.39 -10.49 8.89
CA LEU A 129 2.53 -10.27 8.00
C LEU A 129 3.81 -10.89 8.57
N VAL A 130 4.14 -10.65 9.83
CA VAL A 130 5.34 -11.22 10.48
C VAL A 130 5.28 -12.75 10.48
N ASN A 131 4.13 -13.35 10.76
CA ASN A 131 3.97 -14.80 10.72
C ASN A 131 4.16 -15.38 9.32
N ALA A 132 3.76 -14.66 8.27
CA ALA A 132 3.87 -15.11 6.89
C ALA A 132 5.27 -14.87 6.28
N PHE A 133 5.90 -13.75 6.61
CA PHE A 133 7.09 -13.25 5.90
C PHE A 133 8.33 -13.07 6.79
N GLY A 134 8.23 -13.30 8.10
CA GLY A 134 9.36 -13.25 9.03
C GLY A 134 10.14 -11.93 8.97
N ASP A 135 11.46 -12.04 8.81
CA ASP A 135 12.40 -10.91 8.84
C ASP A 135 12.25 -9.93 7.65
N THR A 136 11.46 -10.28 6.64
CA THR A 136 11.07 -9.36 5.56
C THR A 136 10.21 -8.21 6.11
N VAL A 137 9.52 -8.41 7.24
CA VAL A 137 8.65 -7.40 7.85
C VAL A 137 9.42 -6.55 8.85
N ILE A 138 9.44 -5.24 8.62
CA ILE A 138 10.08 -4.27 9.50
C ILE A 138 8.99 -3.36 10.06
N PRO A 139 8.64 -3.43 11.35
CA PRO A 139 7.66 -2.52 11.94
C PRO A 139 8.13 -1.07 11.82
N GLU A 140 7.23 -0.17 11.41
CA GLU A 140 7.53 1.26 11.32
C GLU A 140 7.36 1.96 12.67
N ALA A 141 8.29 2.86 13.00
CA ALA A 141 8.21 3.76 14.14
C ALA A 141 8.64 5.19 13.79
N VAL A 142 8.10 6.16 14.53
CA VAL A 142 8.48 7.58 14.38
C VAL A 142 10.00 7.74 14.60
N GLY A 143 10.66 8.45 13.69
CA GLY A 143 12.10 8.72 13.75
C GLY A 143 12.98 7.63 13.13
N GLN A 144 12.39 6.55 12.62
CA GLN A 144 13.13 5.50 11.93
C GLN A 144 13.63 5.98 10.56
N THR A 145 14.85 5.57 10.20
CA THR A 145 15.46 5.88 8.90
C THR A 145 15.70 4.59 8.14
N HIS A 146 15.15 4.49 6.92
CA HIS A 146 15.39 3.39 6.01
C HIS A 146 16.45 3.80 4.98
N ARG A 147 17.49 2.99 4.83
CA ARG A 147 18.54 3.20 3.83
C ARG A 147 18.54 2.03 2.84
N PHE A 148 18.53 2.39 1.56
CA PHE A 148 18.59 1.47 0.44
C PHE A 148 19.89 1.81 -0.32
N GLY A 149 20.91 0.97 -0.18
CA GLY A 149 22.29 1.26 -0.58
C GLY A 149 23.31 0.61 0.36
N ALA A 150 24.56 0.54 -0.08
CA ALA A 150 25.71 0.21 0.76
C ALA A 150 26.13 1.40 1.63
#